data_AF-A0A929TBY1-F1
#
_entry.id   AF-A0A929TBY1-F1
#
_cell.length_a   1.000
_cell.length_b   1.000
_cell.length_c   1.000
_cell.angle_alpha   90.00
_cell.angle_beta   90.00
_cell.angle_gamma   90.00
#
_symmetry.space_group_name_H-M   'P 1'
#
loop_
_entity.id
_entity.type
_entity.pdbx_description
1 polymer ?
#
loop_
_entity_poly.entity_id
_entity_poly.type
_entity_poly.pdbx_seq_one_letter_code
_entity_poly.pdbx_strand_id
1 'polypeptide(L)'
;MNVNFDENNGRFFIASDKTGANSDFTIASDSAQFLDALGISASTRMKYDAGTNAQITLDGVNYTSDKNTFEINDLVITTNEVTAGEITLNTQSDTKGMYDTIKDMIKKYSEMVNKLDKMYAAEDGSKYKMLTDDEKKAMSETEVKDWENKIKDSLLRRDMILQTTVSALSDVMISTIKGQTREGEKELQLSHFGINTQEFDHRKDNEWHAYHINGDEDDDMTKEKENLLKKMISTDPDATASFFRNLSVNLAERLHGLMGSTEYSSSYTLYEDKLMASQYSSYASKIFDATRTLNAKQDNYYKKFARMEKAMAQLNSTQNQLAGYFNTK
;
A
#
# COMPACT_ATOMS: atom_id res chain seq x y z
N MET A 1 8.82 3.78 44.08
CA MET A 1 9.21 2.90 45.21
C MET A 1 8.24 1.73 45.29
N ASN A 2 8.75 0.53 45.52
CA ASN A 2 7.97 -0.70 45.64
C ASN A 2 8.12 -1.27 47.05
N VAL A 3 7.01 -1.60 47.70
CA VAL A 3 6.95 -2.17 49.05
C VAL A 3 6.15 -3.47 49.01
N ASN A 4 6.70 -4.52 49.60
CA ASN A 4 6.03 -5.81 49.76
C ASN A 4 6.26 -6.37 51.17
N PHE A 5 5.29 -7.12 51.70
CA PHE A 5 5.41 -7.81 52.98
C PHE A 5 5.23 -9.32 52.76
N ASP A 6 6.19 -10.10 53.21
CA ASP A 6 6.12 -11.56 53.24
C ASP A 6 5.58 -12.01 54.60
N GLU A 7 4.30 -12.39 54.62
CA GLU A 7 3.59 -12.81 55.83
C GLU A 7 4.17 -14.08 56.47
N ASN A 8 4.68 -15.02 55.65
CA ASN A 8 5.18 -16.30 56.15
C ASN A 8 6.48 -16.15 56.93
N ASN A 9 7.31 -15.19 56.53
CA ASN A 9 8.60 -14.92 57.15
C ASN A 9 8.62 -13.63 58.00
N GLY A 10 7.53 -12.86 57.99
CA GLY A 10 7.38 -11.60 58.72
C GLY A 10 8.36 -10.51 58.26
N ARG A 11 8.55 -10.32 56.95
CA ARG A 11 9.59 -9.41 56.41
C ARG A 11 9.05 -8.37 55.43
N PHE A 12 9.53 -7.13 55.56
CA PHE A 12 9.33 -6.09 54.55
C PHE A 12 10.45 -6.11 53.51
N PHE A 13 10.07 -6.00 52.24
CA PHE A 13 10.93 -5.75 51.10
C PHE A 13 10.60 -4.37 50.55
N ILE A 14 11.57 -3.47 50.60
CA ILE A 14 11.42 -2.09 50.14
C ILE A 14 12.52 -1.83 49.12
N ALA A 15 12.13 -1.46 47.91
CA ALA A 15 13.04 -1.19 46.82
C ALA A 15 12.66 0.10 46.10
N SER A 16 13.65 0.76 45.52
CA SER A 16 13.39 1.84 44.58
C SER A 16 12.72 1.29 43.32
N ASP A 17 11.91 2.11 42.65
CA ASP A 17 11.35 1.80 41.32
C ASP A 17 12.31 2.16 40.18
N LYS A 18 13.44 2.79 40.53
CA LYS A 18 14.48 3.21 39.60
C LYS A 18 15.84 2.67 40.05
N THR A 19 16.73 2.50 39.09
CA THR A 19 18.14 2.16 39.31
C THR A 19 18.99 3.44 39.45
N GLY A 20 20.27 3.31 39.78
CA GLY A 20 21.19 4.43 39.89
C GLY A 20 21.37 4.96 41.32
N ALA A 21 22.48 5.66 41.54
CA ALA A 21 22.89 6.18 42.84
C ALA A 21 21.90 7.19 43.42
N ASN A 22 21.26 7.99 42.56
CA ASN A 22 20.28 9.00 42.98
C ASN A 22 18.90 8.42 43.29
N SER A 23 18.70 7.12 43.06
CA SER A 23 17.43 6.43 43.32
C SER A 23 17.35 5.84 44.73
N ASP A 24 18.38 6.08 45.56
CA ASP A 24 18.39 5.72 46.96
C ASP A 24 17.38 6.56 47.77
N PHE A 25 16.93 6.03 48.90
CA PHE A 25 15.88 6.64 49.72
C PHE A 25 16.15 6.40 51.21
N THR A 26 15.70 7.34 52.02
CA THR A 26 15.76 7.23 53.49
C THR A 26 14.37 7.00 54.05
N ILE A 27 14.23 6.03 54.95
CA ILE A 27 13.02 5.83 55.73
C ILE A 27 13.24 6.49 57.09
N ALA A 28 12.38 7.45 57.43
CA ALA A 28 12.41 8.17 58.68
C ALA A 28 11.07 8.04 59.43
N SER A 29 11.14 8.11 60.75
CA SER A 29 9.97 8.13 61.63
C SER A 29 10.25 9.05 62.81
N ASP A 30 9.22 9.73 63.30
CA ASP A 30 9.29 10.52 64.54
C ASP A 30 9.47 9.63 65.78
N SER A 31 9.31 8.30 65.65
CA SER A 31 9.62 7.31 66.68
C SER A 31 10.61 6.26 66.15
N ALA A 32 11.87 6.33 66.59
CA ALA A 32 12.90 5.36 66.20
C ALA A 32 12.51 3.91 66.57
N GLN A 33 11.82 3.75 67.70
CA GLN A 33 11.33 2.45 68.21
C GLN A 33 10.33 1.78 67.25
N PHE A 34 9.58 2.56 66.47
CA PHE A 34 8.64 2.04 65.50
C PHE A 34 9.36 1.37 64.32
N LEU A 35 10.39 2.01 63.76
CA LEU A 35 11.17 1.43 62.65
C LEU A 35 11.98 0.22 63.09
N ASP A 36 12.49 0.23 64.32
CA ASP A 36 13.17 -0.92 64.93
C ASP A 36 12.20 -2.11 65.10
N ALA A 37 10.97 -1.85 65.58
CA ALA A 37 9.94 -2.89 65.74
C ALA A 37 9.51 -3.49 64.39
N LEU A 38 9.53 -2.70 63.32
CA LEU A 38 9.27 -3.17 61.95
C LEU A 38 10.49 -3.81 61.27
N GLY A 39 11.67 -3.77 61.91
CA GLY A 39 12.90 -4.34 61.36
C GLY A 39 13.47 -3.58 60.15
N ILE A 40 13.00 -2.36 59.87
CA ILE A 40 13.38 -1.56 58.69
C ILE A 40 14.27 -0.36 59.02
N SER A 41 14.64 -0.17 60.29
CA SER A 41 15.59 0.87 60.68
C SER A 41 16.99 0.58 60.15
N ALA A 42 17.85 1.60 60.12
CA ALA A 42 19.23 1.45 59.70
C ALA A 42 20.03 0.46 60.57
N SER A 43 19.65 0.31 61.85
CA SER A 43 20.29 -0.60 62.82
C SER A 43 19.76 -2.03 62.77
N THR A 44 18.52 -2.25 62.33
CA THR A 44 17.88 -3.58 62.37
C THR A 44 17.69 -4.23 60.99
N ARG A 45 17.83 -3.48 59.90
CA ARG A 45 17.64 -4.01 58.55
C ARG A 45 18.63 -5.14 58.24
N MET A 46 18.13 -6.24 57.65
CA MET A 46 18.95 -7.42 57.35
C MET A 46 19.81 -7.29 56.10
N LYS A 47 19.34 -6.55 55.08
CA LYS A 47 20.06 -6.32 53.82
C LYS A 47 19.77 -4.91 53.33
N TYR A 48 20.81 -4.25 52.84
CA TYR A 48 20.70 -2.96 52.18
C TYR A 48 21.71 -2.93 51.03
N ASP A 49 21.18 -2.87 49.82
CA ASP A 49 21.96 -2.67 48.61
C ASP A 49 21.72 -1.23 48.15
N ALA A 50 22.75 -0.39 48.23
CA ALA A 50 22.65 0.98 47.75
C ALA A 50 22.50 0.96 46.22
N GLY A 51 21.69 1.88 45.68
CA GLY A 51 21.64 2.11 44.24
C GLY A 51 23.03 2.52 43.73
N THR A 52 23.46 1.96 42.61
CA THR A 52 24.71 2.35 41.93
C THR A 52 24.41 2.68 40.49
N ASN A 53 25.13 3.67 39.95
CA ASN A 53 25.09 3.93 38.51
C ASN A 53 25.87 2.84 37.77
N ALA A 54 25.39 2.49 36.57
CA ALA A 54 26.16 1.68 35.65
C ALA A 54 27.32 2.52 35.07
N GLN A 55 28.45 1.88 34.82
CA GLN A 55 29.61 2.50 34.21
C GLN A 55 30.15 1.62 33.08
N ILE A 56 30.47 2.22 31.94
CA ILE A 56 31.20 1.56 30.85
C ILE A 56 32.39 2.41 30.43
N THR A 57 33.40 1.77 29.85
CA THR A 57 34.49 2.44 29.15
C THR A 57 34.38 2.12 27.67
N LEU A 58 34.15 3.13 26.85
CA LEU A 58 34.08 3.01 25.38
C LEU A 58 35.16 3.91 24.78
N ASP A 59 36.04 3.32 23.97
CA ASP A 59 37.19 4.00 23.35
C ASP A 59 38.05 4.81 24.34
N GLY A 60 38.23 4.28 25.56
CA GLY A 60 38.99 4.91 26.64
C GLY A 60 38.26 6.03 27.40
N VAL A 61 37.01 6.34 27.04
CA VAL A 61 36.16 7.33 27.73
C VAL A 61 35.18 6.62 28.65
N ASN A 62 35.07 7.11 29.89
CA ASN A 62 34.14 6.57 30.87
C ASN A 62 32.77 7.23 30.74
N TYR A 63 31.74 6.41 30.57
CA TYR A 63 30.34 6.81 30.57
C TYR A 63 29.66 6.27 31.82
N THR A 64 28.74 7.05 32.38
CA THR A 64 27.96 6.69 33.57
C THR A 64 26.48 6.87 33.26
N SER A 65 25.66 5.90 33.67
CA SER A 65 24.21 5.93 33.48
C SER A 65 23.51 5.52 34.77
N ASP A 66 22.37 6.12 35.05
CA ASP A 66 21.48 5.67 36.14
C ASP A 66 20.73 4.39 35.78
N LYS A 67 20.80 3.95 34.51
CA LYS A 67 20.26 2.70 33.98
C LYS A 67 21.36 1.82 33.42
N ASN A 68 21.01 0.57 33.11
CA ASN A 68 21.88 -0.36 32.39
C ASN A 68 21.89 -0.13 30.87
N THR A 69 21.46 1.05 30.41
CA THR A 69 21.38 1.42 29.00
C THR A 69 22.14 2.72 28.79
N PHE A 70 22.93 2.77 27.72
CA PHE A 70 23.73 3.92 27.30
C PHE A 70 23.40 4.24 25.85
N GLU A 71 23.11 5.52 25.57
CA GLU A 71 22.91 6.03 24.22
C GLU A 71 24.15 6.85 23.84
N ILE A 72 24.98 6.31 22.94
CA ILE A 72 26.28 6.91 22.57
C ILE A 72 26.43 6.82 21.04
N ASN A 73 26.64 7.95 20.37
CA ASN A 73 26.82 8.00 18.90
C ASN A 73 25.74 7.22 18.14
N ASP A 74 24.46 7.43 18.49
CA ASP A 74 23.28 6.73 17.93
C ASP A 74 23.23 5.20 18.18
N LEU A 75 24.15 4.66 18.98
CA LEU A 75 24.10 3.29 19.47
C LEU A 75 23.40 3.21 20.82
N VAL A 76 22.48 2.26 20.95
CA VAL A 76 21.86 1.89 22.22
C VAL A 76 22.58 0.66 22.78
N ILE A 77 23.44 0.86 23.78
CA ILE A 77 24.21 -0.20 24.43
C ILE A 77 23.50 -0.60 25.71
N THR A 78 23.08 -1.86 25.82
CA THR A 78 22.48 -2.41 27.04
C THR A 78 23.47 -3.37 27.72
N THR A 79 23.80 -3.10 28.97
CA THR A 79 24.75 -3.88 29.77
C THR A 79 24.03 -4.88 30.66
N ASN A 80 24.36 -6.16 30.53
CA ASN A 80 23.74 -7.22 31.33
C ASN A 80 24.62 -7.69 32.51
N GLU A 81 25.94 -7.66 32.32
CA GLU A 81 26.91 -8.12 33.31
C GLU A 81 28.23 -7.35 33.18
N VAL A 82 29.08 -7.46 34.21
CA VAL A 82 30.42 -6.90 34.19
C VAL A 82 31.30 -7.77 33.29
N THR A 83 31.98 -7.14 32.33
CA THR A 83 32.83 -7.86 31.38
C THR A 83 34.16 -8.24 32.01
N ALA A 84 34.65 -9.45 31.74
CA ALA A 84 35.94 -9.94 32.23
C ALA A 84 37.14 -9.51 31.35
N GLY A 85 36.88 -8.89 30.19
CA GLY A 85 37.86 -8.42 29.23
C GLY A 85 37.27 -7.38 28.27
N GLU A 86 38.07 -6.94 27.30
CA GLU A 86 37.63 -6.01 26.26
C GLU A 86 36.63 -6.67 25.29
N ILE A 87 35.62 -5.89 24.91
CA ILE A 87 34.66 -6.26 23.87
C ILE A 87 34.86 -5.30 22.70
N THR A 88 35.04 -5.83 21.50
CA THR A 88 35.09 -5.03 20.28
C THR A 88 33.69 -4.93 19.68
N LEU A 89 33.19 -3.70 19.54
CA LEU A 89 31.96 -3.40 18.81
C LEU A 89 32.31 -2.95 17.40
N ASN A 90 31.85 -3.68 16.39
CA ASN A 90 32.03 -3.33 14.99
C ASN A 90 30.68 -2.94 14.38
N THR A 91 30.58 -1.71 13.85
CA THR A 91 29.43 -1.27 13.07
C THR A 91 29.73 -1.46 11.58
N GLN A 92 28.81 -2.09 10.86
CA GLN A 92 28.88 -2.24 9.41
C GLN A 92 27.54 -1.86 8.79
N SER A 93 27.57 -1.26 7.60
CA SER A 93 26.34 -0.98 6.86
C SER A 93 25.67 -2.31 6.45
N ASP A 94 24.35 -2.41 6.64
CA ASP A 94 23.57 -3.55 6.17
C ASP A 94 23.38 -3.48 4.65
N THR A 95 24.40 -3.92 3.92
CA THR A 95 24.43 -3.88 2.46
C THR A 95 23.33 -4.73 1.84
N LYS A 96 23.03 -5.90 2.44
CA LYS A 96 22.01 -6.82 1.97
C LYS A 96 20.62 -6.23 2.19
N GLY A 97 20.30 -5.77 3.40
CA GLY A 97 19.00 -5.17 3.71
C GLY A 97 18.69 -3.95 2.85
N MET A 98 19.69 -3.09 2.61
CA MET A 98 19.52 -1.95 1.71
C MET A 98 19.30 -2.38 0.25
N TYR A 99 20.09 -3.35 -0.26
CA TYR A 99 19.90 -3.87 -1.62
C TYR A 99 18.51 -4.47 -1.81
N ASP A 100 18.07 -5.33 -0.88
CA ASP A 100 16.77 -6.00 -0.95
C ASP A 100 15.62 -4.99 -0.90
N THR A 101 15.74 -3.95 -0.08
CA THR A 101 14.73 -2.87 0.01
C THR A 101 14.61 -2.09 -1.30
N ILE A 102 15.75 -1.70 -1.88
CA ILE A 102 15.78 -0.98 -3.16
C ILE A 102 15.24 -1.88 -4.29
N LYS A 103 15.64 -3.16 -4.30
CA LYS A 103 15.14 -4.16 -5.26
C LYS A 103 13.63 -4.32 -5.18
N ASP A 104 13.06 -4.47 -3.98
CA ASP A 104 11.61 -4.57 -3.78
C ASP A 104 10.87 -3.32 -4.26
N MET A 105 11.42 -2.12 -3.99
CA MET A 105 10.86 -0.87 -4.48
C MET A 105 10.81 -0.82 -6.02
N ILE A 106 11.94 -1.11 -6.69
CA ILE A 106 12.01 -1.14 -8.16
C ILE A 106 11.07 -2.19 -8.74
N LYS A 107 11.01 -3.38 -8.13
CA LYS A 107 10.10 -4.45 -8.54
C LYS A 107 8.63 -4.02 -8.45
N LYS A 108 8.21 -3.44 -7.33
CA LYS A 108 6.83 -2.95 -7.14
C LYS A 108 6.47 -1.85 -8.12
N TYR A 109 7.40 -0.93 -8.39
CA TYR A 109 7.23 0.08 -9.44
C TYR A 109 7.01 -0.60 -10.80
N SER A 110 7.91 -1.50 -11.20
CA SER A 110 7.85 -2.21 -12.50
C SER A 110 6.56 -3.03 -12.65
N GLU A 111 6.15 -3.78 -11.61
CA GLU A 111 4.89 -4.53 -11.60
C GLU A 111 3.67 -3.62 -11.77
N MET A 112 3.67 -2.44 -11.14
CA MET A 112 2.60 -1.46 -11.28
C MET A 112 2.54 -0.91 -12.71
N VAL A 113 3.65 -0.37 -13.24
CA VAL A 113 3.64 0.21 -14.59
C VAL A 113 3.37 -0.82 -15.67
N ASN A 114 3.81 -2.07 -15.52
CA ASN A 114 3.47 -3.15 -16.45
C ASN A 114 1.97 -3.46 -16.46
N LYS A 115 1.28 -3.38 -15.31
CA LYS A 115 -0.17 -3.51 -15.27
C LYS A 115 -0.86 -2.35 -16.01
N LEU A 116 -0.39 -1.13 -15.83
CA LEU A 116 -0.94 0.06 -16.51
C LEU A 116 -0.68 0.01 -18.02
N ASP A 117 0.54 -0.35 -18.43
CA ASP A 117 0.93 -0.55 -19.82
C ASP A 117 0.06 -1.62 -20.48
N LYS A 118 -0.17 -2.76 -19.81
CA LYS A 118 -1.05 -3.82 -20.31
C LYS A 118 -2.49 -3.36 -20.47
N MET A 119 -3.03 -2.59 -19.53
CA MET A 119 -4.38 -2.03 -19.63
C MET A 119 -4.48 -1.02 -20.79
N TYR A 120 -3.48 -0.15 -20.93
CA TYR A 120 -3.40 0.83 -22.01
C TYR A 120 -3.30 0.18 -23.39
N ALA A 121 -2.54 -0.90 -23.51
CA ALA A 121 -2.32 -1.63 -24.76
C ALA A 121 -3.30 -2.76 -25.04
N ALA A 122 -4.38 -2.86 -24.26
CA ALA A 122 -5.37 -3.91 -24.42
C ALA A 122 -5.90 -4.03 -25.87
N GLU A 123 -6.34 -5.24 -26.22
CA GLU A 123 -6.93 -5.53 -27.53
C GLU A 123 -8.20 -4.68 -27.76
N ASP A 124 -8.50 -4.42 -29.03
CA ASP A 124 -9.72 -3.70 -29.40
C ASP A 124 -10.96 -4.57 -29.17
N GLY A 125 -11.76 -4.18 -28.18
CA GLY A 125 -13.03 -4.81 -27.83
C GLY A 125 -14.26 -4.14 -28.45
N SER A 126 -14.09 -3.10 -29.29
CA SER A 126 -15.21 -2.31 -29.84
C SER A 126 -16.25 -3.10 -30.64
N LYS A 127 -15.88 -4.29 -31.14
CA LYS A 127 -16.79 -5.23 -31.81
C LYS A 127 -17.75 -5.96 -30.85
N TYR A 128 -17.42 -6.03 -29.57
CA TYR A 128 -18.24 -6.70 -28.55
C TYR A 128 -19.19 -5.67 -27.91
N LYS A 129 -20.49 -5.92 -28.03
CA LYS A 129 -21.54 -5.10 -27.41
C LYS A 129 -22.04 -5.75 -26.13
N MET A 130 -22.60 -4.95 -25.22
CA MET A 130 -23.31 -5.48 -24.06
C MET A 130 -24.43 -6.41 -24.52
N LEU A 131 -24.44 -7.63 -24.00
CA LEU A 131 -25.45 -8.64 -24.30
C LEU A 131 -26.74 -8.31 -23.56
N THR A 132 -27.87 -8.43 -24.27
CA THR A 132 -29.22 -8.43 -23.68
C THR A 132 -29.48 -9.71 -22.89
N ASP A 133 -30.48 -9.69 -22.01
CA ASP A 133 -30.84 -10.87 -21.22
C ASP A 133 -31.22 -12.07 -22.10
N ASP A 134 -31.84 -11.83 -23.25
CA ASP A 134 -32.23 -12.91 -24.17
C ASP A 134 -31.02 -13.46 -24.94
N GLU A 135 -30.08 -12.61 -25.34
CA GLU A 135 -28.80 -13.05 -25.92
C GLU A 135 -27.99 -13.87 -24.92
N LYS A 136 -27.95 -13.45 -23.64
CA LYS A 136 -27.27 -14.21 -22.58
C LYS A 136 -27.90 -15.59 -22.37
N LYS A 137 -29.23 -15.72 -22.43
CA LYS A 137 -29.92 -17.02 -22.32
C LYS A 137 -29.70 -17.92 -23.53
N ALA A 138 -29.40 -17.35 -24.69
CA ALA A 138 -29.13 -18.08 -25.92
C ALA A 138 -27.68 -18.56 -26.04
N MET A 139 -26.79 -18.12 -25.15
CA MET A 139 -25.36 -18.45 -25.12
C MET A 139 -25.03 -19.34 -23.92
N SER A 140 -23.91 -20.07 -23.98
CA SER A 140 -23.38 -20.77 -22.80
C SER A 140 -22.76 -19.79 -21.80
N GLU A 141 -22.70 -20.18 -20.52
CA GLU A 141 -22.11 -19.35 -19.46
C GLU A 141 -20.64 -18.97 -19.76
N THR A 142 -19.87 -19.88 -20.35
CA THR A 142 -18.47 -19.62 -20.74
C THR A 142 -18.40 -18.58 -21.85
N GLU A 143 -19.25 -18.68 -22.88
CA GLU A 143 -19.29 -17.70 -23.97
C GLU A 143 -19.72 -16.31 -23.47
N VAL A 144 -20.72 -16.24 -22.59
CA VAL A 144 -21.13 -14.97 -21.96
C VAL A 144 -19.97 -14.37 -21.17
N LYS A 145 -19.27 -15.17 -20.37
CA LYS A 145 -18.13 -14.72 -19.58
C LYS A 145 -16.99 -14.21 -20.45
N ASP A 146 -16.62 -14.95 -21.50
CA ASP A 146 -15.53 -14.58 -22.40
C ASP A 146 -15.88 -13.31 -23.18
N TRP A 147 -17.14 -13.17 -23.60
CA TRP A 147 -17.66 -11.96 -24.26
C TRP A 147 -17.60 -10.73 -23.34
N GLU A 148 -18.08 -10.86 -22.10
CA GLU A 148 -18.01 -9.79 -21.10
C GLU A 148 -16.56 -9.44 -20.73
N ASN A 149 -15.68 -10.43 -20.65
CA ASN A 149 -14.25 -10.20 -20.39
C ASN A 149 -13.60 -9.41 -21.54
N LYS A 150 -13.90 -9.73 -22.80
CA LYS A 150 -13.38 -8.95 -23.94
C LYS A 150 -13.79 -7.48 -23.89
N ILE A 151 -14.98 -7.18 -23.40
CA ILE A 151 -15.41 -5.79 -23.17
C ILE A 151 -14.61 -5.17 -22.03
N LYS A 152 -14.55 -5.84 -20.87
CA LYS A 152 -13.87 -5.34 -19.66
C LYS A 152 -12.38 -5.09 -19.88
N ASP A 153 -11.68 -6.03 -20.52
CA ASP A 153 -10.24 -5.93 -20.77
C ASP A 153 -9.92 -4.76 -21.72
N SER A 154 -10.82 -4.44 -22.65
CA SER A 154 -10.64 -3.33 -23.59
C SER A 154 -11.01 -1.95 -23.04
N LEU A 155 -11.61 -1.88 -21.84
CA LEU A 155 -12.22 -0.65 -21.33
C LEU A 155 -11.23 0.50 -21.18
N LEU A 156 -10.00 0.19 -20.76
CA LEU A 156 -8.94 1.17 -20.52
C LEU A 156 -7.93 1.25 -21.67
N ARG A 157 -8.27 0.65 -22.82
CA ARG A 157 -7.42 0.70 -24.01
C ARG A 157 -7.24 2.15 -24.44
N ARG A 158 -5.98 2.56 -24.58
CA ARG A 158 -5.58 3.94 -24.96
C ARG A 158 -6.13 5.00 -24.01
N ASP A 159 -6.39 4.64 -22.75
CA ASP A 159 -6.88 5.57 -21.74
C ASP A 159 -5.85 6.66 -21.44
N MET A 160 -6.29 7.92 -21.51
CA MET A 160 -5.41 9.08 -21.33
C MET A 160 -4.97 9.24 -19.87
N ILE A 161 -5.79 8.84 -18.90
CA ILE A 161 -5.44 8.92 -17.47
C ILE A 161 -4.33 7.92 -17.16
N LEU A 162 -4.43 6.69 -17.68
CA LEU A 162 -3.35 5.70 -17.59
C LEU A 162 -2.05 6.23 -18.20
N GLN A 163 -2.10 6.73 -19.44
CA GLN A 163 -0.93 7.28 -20.12
C GLN A 163 -0.29 8.41 -19.31
N THR A 164 -1.10 9.38 -18.87
CA THR A 164 -0.63 10.53 -18.08
C THR A 164 0.01 10.07 -16.77
N THR A 165 -0.58 9.07 -16.11
CA THR A 165 -0.05 8.52 -14.85
C THR A 165 1.30 7.86 -15.07
N VAL A 166 1.42 6.99 -16.07
CA VAL A 166 2.68 6.30 -16.38
C VAL A 166 3.77 7.29 -16.79
N SER A 167 3.46 8.27 -17.64
CA SER A 167 4.41 9.32 -18.02
C SER A 167 4.88 10.13 -16.80
N ALA A 168 3.94 10.58 -15.97
CA ALA A 168 4.23 11.36 -14.78
C ALA A 168 5.14 10.65 -13.78
N LEU A 169 5.01 9.32 -13.63
CA LEU A 169 5.87 8.52 -12.78
C LEU A 169 7.22 8.20 -13.45
N SER A 170 7.21 7.98 -14.76
CA SER A 170 8.43 7.78 -15.55
C SER A 170 9.33 9.02 -15.50
N ASP A 171 8.75 10.22 -15.53
CA ASP A 171 9.47 11.49 -15.36
C ASP A 171 10.28 11.52 -14.06
N VAL A 172 9.72 10.98 -12.97
CA VAL A 172 10.41 10.89 -11.68
C VAL A 172 11.54 9.87 -11.75
N MET A 173 11.32 8.72 -12.38
CA MET A 173 12.35 7.68 -12.49
C MET A 173 13.54 8.08 -13.36
N ILE A 174 13.33 8.88 -14.40
CA ILE A 174 14.42 9.43 -15.23
C ILE A 174 15.05 10.69 -14.62
N SER A 175 14.52 11.20 -13.51
CA SER A 175 14.97 12.46 -12.94
C SER A 175 16.38 12.36 -12.33
N THR A 176 17.10 13.48 -12.41
CA THR A 176 18.36 13.67 -11.72
C THR A 176 18.11 14.18 -10.30
N ILE A 177 18.71 13.53 -9.32
CA ILE A 177 18.66 13.92 -7.91
C ILE A 177 20.05 14.33 -7.47
N LYS A 178 20.18 15.55 -6.94
CA LYS A 178 21.41 16.00 -6.29
C LYS A 178 21.58 15.28 -4.95
N GLY A 179 22.74 14.66 -4.75
CA GLY A 179 23.09 13.94 -3.54
C GLY A 179 24.49 14.29 -3.09
N GLN A 180 24.69 14.32 -1.77
CA GLN A 180 26.03 14.39 -1.19
C GLN A 180 26.67 13.00 -1.29
N THR A 181 27.78 12.91 -2.02
CA THR A 181 28.62 11.71 -2.09
C THR A 181 29.90 11.92 -1.29
N ARG A 182 30.67 10.85 -1.07
CA ARG A 182 32.03 10.94 -0.51
C ARG A 182 32.97 11.86 -1.30
N GLU A 183 32.70 12.06 -2.59
CA GLU A 183 33.47 12.94 -3.48
C GLU A 183 32.87 14.36 -3.59
N GLY A 184 31.85 14.68 -2.80
CA GLY A 184 31.12 15.96 -2.82
C GLY A 184 29.72 15.85 -3.40
N GLU A 185 29.07 17.00 -3.62
CA GLU A 185 27.74 17.05 -4.24
C GLU A 185 27.82 16.58 -5.70
N LYS A 186 26.97 15.61 -6.05
CA LYS A 186 26.85 15.09 -7.41
C LYS A 186 25.41 14.96 -7.83
N GLU A 187 25.20 15.06 -9.14
CA GLU A 187 23.95 14.73 -9.81
C GLU A 187 23.91 13.23 -10.09
N LEU A 188 22.97 12.53 -9.46
CA LEU A 188 22.77 11.09 -9.55
C LEU A 188 21.45 10.77 -10.27
N GLN A 189 21.38 9.60 -10.89
CA GLN A 189 20.20 9.07 -11.58
C GLN A 189 20.27 7.54 -11.52
N LEU A 190 19.16 6.84 -11.78
CA LEU A 190 19.07 5.37 -11.66
C LEU A 190 20.14 4.61 -12.44
N SER A 191 20.54 5.12 -13.63
CA SER A 191 21.55 4.47 -14.45
C SER A 191 22.93 4.39 -13.78
N HIS A 192 23.27 5.34 -12.89
CA HIS A 192 24.52 5.29 -12.10
C HIS A 192 24.56 4.11 -11.13
N PHE A 193 23.40 3.58 -10.75
CA PHE A 193 23.26 2.37 -9.94
C PHE A 193 23.05 1.12 -10.79
N GLY A 194 23.17 1.22 -12.11
CA GLY A 194 22.90 0.10 -13.03
C GLY A 194 21.42 -0.26 -13.10
N ILE A 195 20.52 0.67 -12.79
CA ILE A 195 19.08 0.47 -12.84
C ILE A 195 18.55 1.16 -14.10
N ASN A 196 18.05 0.38 -15.06
CA ASN A 196 17.71 0.87 -16.40
C ASN A 196 16.44 0.21 -16.93
N THR A 197 15.78 0.85 -17.88
CA THR A 197 14.76 0.20 -18.72
C THR A 197 15.43 -0.70 -19.75
N GLN A 198 14.72 -1.72 -20.26
CA GLN A 198 15.24 -2.55 -21.34
C GLN A 198 15.29 -1.79 -22.66
N GLU A 199 16.24 -2.20 -23.51
CA GLU A 199 16.28 -1.79 -24.92
C GLU A 199 15.04 -2.32 -25.66
N PHE A 200 14.64 -1.61 -26.72
CA PHE A 200 13.42 -1.90 -27.46
C PHE A 200 13.32 -3.37 -27.91
N ASP A 201 14.43 -3.94 -28.39
CA ASP A 201 14.50 -5.31 -28.95
C ASP A 201 14.48 -6.41 -27.87
N HIS A 202 14.76 -6.05 -26.61
CA HIS A 202 14.87 -7.00 -25.49
C HIS A 202 13.72 -6.90 -24.49
N ARG A 203 12.82 -5.94 -24.70
CA ARG A 203 11.68 -5.67 -23.83
C ARG A 203 10.51 -6.61 -24.15
N LYS A 204 9.91 -7.20 -23.10
CA LYS A 204 8.67 -7.98 -23.26
C LYS A 204 7.47 -7.08 -23.57
N ASP A 205 6.44 -7.66 -24.15
CA ASP A 205 5.20 -6.93 -24.44
C ASP A 205 4.63 -6.25 -23.19
N ASN A 206 4.30 -4.96 -23.32
CA ASN A 206 3.72 -4.13 -22.27
C ASN A 206 4.63 -3.89 -21.04
N GLU A 207 5.95 -3.94 -21.23
CA GLU A 207 6.93 -3.54 -20.20
C GLU A 207 7.68 -2.25 -20.58
N TRP A 208 6.98 -1.27 -21.20
CA TRP A 208 7.61 -0.08 -21.80
C TRP A 208 8.37 0.77 -20.79
N HIS A 209 7.89 0.79 -19.55
CA HIS A 209 8.38 1.65 -18.49
C HIS A 209 8.99 0.87 -17.31
N ALA A 210 9.19 -0.45 -17.45
CA ALA A 210 9.77 -1.29 -16.41
C ALA A 210 11.27 -1.00 -16.24
N TYR A 211 11.70 -0.90 -14.98
CA TYR A 211 13.12 -0.83 -14.62
C TYR A 211 13.63 -2.17 -14.12
N HIS A 212 14.89 -2.44 -14.45
CA HIS A 212 15.63 -3.65 -14.14
C HIS A 212 16.95 -3.28 -13.47
N ILE A 213 17.39 -4.11 -12.53
CA ILE A 213 18.67 -3.92 -11.83
C ILE A 213 19.70 -4.82 -12.48
N ASN A 214 20.82 -4.26 -12.94
CA ASN A 214 21.92 -5.04 -13.46
C ASN A 214 22.50 -5.99 -12.39
N GLY A 215 22.79 -7.22 -12.78
CA GLY A 215 23.30 -8.26 -11.89
C GLY A 215 22.33 -8.70 -10.79
N ASP A 216 21.03 -8.52 -11.02
CA ASP A 216 19.97 -9.16 -10.22
C ASP A 216 19.83 -10.62 -10.65
N GLU A 217 20.01 -11.54 -9.70
CA GLU A 217 19.97 -12.99 -9.94
C GLU A 217 18.58 -13.48 -10.34
N ASP A 218 17.52 -12.75 -9.98
CA ASP A 218 16.13 -13.08 -10.32
C ASP A 218 15.71 -12.54 -11.70
N ASP A 219 16.58 -11.80 -12.39
CA ASP A 219 16.32 -11.22 -13.71
C ASP A 219 17.19 -11.87 -14.78
N ASP A 220 16.59 -12.79 -15.54
CA ASP A 220 17.28 -13.51 -16.61
C ASP A 220 17.94 -12.61 -17.66
N MET A 221 17.44 -11.38 -17.85
CA MET A 221 17.92 -10.45 -18.88
C MET A 221 19.11 -9.61 -18.40
N THR A 222 19.27 -9.44 -17.08
CA THR A 222 20.30 -8.55 -16.53
C THR A 222 21.24 -9.24 -15.54
N LYS A 223 21.00 -10.49 -15.15
CA LYS A 223 21.83 -11.26 -14.20
C LYS A 223 23.31 -11.34 -14.55
N GLU A 224 23.66 -11.32 -15.83
CA GLU A 224 25.06 -11.39 -16.29
C GLU A 224 25.77 -10.02 -16.30
N LYS A 225 25.05 -8.92 -16.07
CA LYS A 225 25.60 -7.55 -16.07
C LYS A 225 26.22 -7.20 -14.71
N GLU A 226 27.16 -6.26 -14.69
CA GLU A 226 27.78 -5.80 -13.43
C GLU A 226 26.74 -5.16 -12.49
N ASN A 227 26.69 -5.62 -11.23
CA ASN A 227 25.78 -5.10 -10.22
C ASN A 227 26.34 -3.80 -9.59
N LEU A 228 26.12 -2.69 -10.30
CA LEU A 228 26.55 -1.36 -9.86
C LEU A 228 25.83 -0.90 -8.58
N LEU A 229 24.60 -1.37 -8.32
CA LEU A 229 23.89 -1.06 -7.08
C LEU A 229 24.61 -1.64 -5.86
N LYS A 230 24.96 -2.94 -5.87
CA LYS A 230 25.74 -3.57 -4.79
C LYS A 230 27.09 -2.87 -4.56
N LYS A 231 27.74 -2.44 -5.65
CA LYS A 231 28.99 -1.66 -5.60
C LYS A 231 28.79 -0.32 -4.90
N MET A 232 27.81 0.48 -5.33
CA MET A 232 27.50 1.78 -4.74
C MET A 232 27.10 1.67 -3.27
N ILE A 233 26.30 0.65 -2.91
CA ILE A 233 25.95 0.33 -1.53
C ILE A 233 27.20 0.09 -0.67
N SER A 234 28.19 -0.64 -1.22
CA SER A 234 29.41 -0.97 -0.49
C SER A 234 30.38 0.21 -0.39
N THR A 235 30.43 1.06 -1.41
CA THR A 235 31.37 2.19 -1.48
C THR A 235 30.84 3.48 -0.87
N ASP A 236 29.54 3.74 -0.96
CA ASP A 236 28.89 4.96 -0.48
C ASP A 236 27.42 4.66 -0.05
N PRO A 237 27.23 3.95 1.08
CA PRO A 237 25.90 3.55 1.55
C PRO A 237 25.00 4.74 1.85
N ASP A 238 25.54 5.83 2.41
CA ASP A 238 24.77 7.01 2.81
C ASP A 238 24.24 7.78 1.59
N ALA A 239 25.07 7.98 0.56
CA ALA A 239 24.64 8.59 -0.69
C ALA A 239 23.60 7.73 -1.41
N THR A 240 23.79 6.41 -1.40
CA THR A 240 22.84 5.45 -1.98
C THR A 240 21.49 5.52 -1.27
N ALA A 241 21.48 5.41 0.06
CA ALA A 241 20.26 5.50 0.86
C ALA A 241 19.54 6.85 0.65
N SER A 242 20.30 7.95 0.61
CA SER A 242 19.75 9.30 0.40
C SER A 242 19.10 9.44 -0.97
N PHE A 243 19.75 8.94 -2.04
CA PHE A 243 19.20 8.96 -3.39
C PHE A 243 17.86 8.21 -3.47
N PHE A 244 17.82 6.96 -3.01
CA PHE A 244 16.60 6.14 -3.10
C PHE A 244 15.48 6.62 -2.19
N ARG A 245 15.81 7.21 -1.03
CA ARG A 245 14.82 7.89 -0.18
C ARG A 245 14.19 9.07 -0.92
N ASN A 246 15.00 9.94 -1.52
CA ASN A 246 14.49 11.10 -2.27
C ASN A 246 13.68 10.66 -3.49
N LEU A 247 14.13 9.64 -4.21
CA LEU A 247 13.38 9.06 -5.34
C LEU A 247 12.01 8.53 -4.88
N SER A 248 11.97 7.81 -3.76
CA SER A 248 10.73 7.28 -3.18
C SER A 248 9.75 8.39 -2.77
N VAL A 249 10.27 9.44 -2.13
CA VAL A 249 9.47 10.62 -1.74
C VAL A 249 8.91 11.30 -2.98
N ASN A 250 9.74 11.56 -3.99
CA ASN A 250 9.29 12.20 -5.23
C ASN A 250 8.23 11.36 -5.96
N LEU A 251 8.38 10.03 -6.01
CA LEU A 251 7.39 9.12 -6.59
C LEU A 251 6.06 9.19 -5.82
N ALA A 252 6.12 9.12 -4.50
CA ALA A 252 4.94 9.18 -3.64
C ALA A 252 4.22 10.54 -3.78
N GLU A 253 4.95 11.64 -3.74
CA GLU A 253 4.40 13.00 -3.95
C GLU A 253 3.77 13.14 -5.33
N ARG A 254 4.44 12.65 -6.38
CA ARG A 254 3.91 12.69 -7.75
C ARG A 254 2.61 11.91 -7.87
N LEU A 255 2.58 10.68 -7.34
CA LEU A 255 1.39 9.82 -7.36
C LEU A 255 0.25 10.43 -6.52
N HIS A 256 0.54 10.93 -5.33
CA HIS A 256 -0.44 11.62 -4.50
C HIS A 256 -1.00 12.87 -5.17
N GLY A 257 -0.17 13.64 -5.87
CA GLY A 257 -0.61 14.79 -6.64
C GLY A 257 -1.62 14.40 -7.74
N LEU A 258 -1.37 13.29 -8.43
CA LEU A 258 -2.31 12.75 -9.45
C LEU A 258 -3.62 12.25 -8.83
N MET A 259 -3.57 11.74 -7.60
CA MET A 259 -4.74 11.22 -6.88
C MET A 259 -5.34 12.23 -5.88
N GLY A 260 -5.07 13.52 -6.08
CA GLY A 260 -5.64 14.58 -5.29
C GLY A 260 -7.16 14.67 -5.48
N SER A 261 -7.90 15.01 -4.42
CA SER A 261 -9.34 15.25 -4.55
C SER A 261 -9.58 16.48 -5.42
N THR A 262 -10.57 16.39 -6.29
CA THR A 262 -11.10 17.53 -7.07
C THR A 262 -12.60 17.70 -6.82
N GLU A 263 -13.24 18.61 -7.55
CA GLU A 263 -14.70 18.68 -7.63
C GLU A 263 -15.29 17.35 -8.15
N TYR A 264 -14.61 16.70 -9.10
CA TYR A 264 -15.09 15.53 -9.83
C TYR A 264 -14.54 14.19 -9.32
N SER A 265 -13.46 14.21 -8.54
CA SER A 265 -12.79 13.02 -8.00
C SER A 265 -12.61 13.06 -6.47
N SER A 266 -12.68 11.92 -5.82
CA SER A 266 -12.28 11.71 -4.43
C SER A 266 -10.76 11.63 -4.27
N SER A 267 -10.26 11.78 -3.04
CA SER A 267 -8.84 11.58 -2.74
C SER A 267 -8.47 10.10 -2.89
N TYR A 268 -7.24 9.83 -3.32
CA TYR A 268 -6.72 8.47 -3.60
C TYR A 268 -7.37 7.79 -4.81
N THR A 269 -7.97 8.57 -5.72
CA THR A 269 -8.58 8.07 -6.96
C THR A 269 -7.99 8.81 -8.16
N LEU A 270 -7.62 8.07 -9.21
CA LEU A 270 -7.11 8.64 -10.48
C LEU A 270 -8.23 9.12 -11.42
N TYR A 271 -9.43 8.58 -11.24
CA TYR A 271 -10.60 8.84 -12.08
C TYR A 271 -11.63 9.75 -11.40
N GLU A 272 -12.51 10.35 -12.19
CA GLU A 272 -13.59 11.24 -11.76
C GLU A 272 -14.79 10.46 -11.17
N ASP A 273 -14.56 9.72 -10.08
CA ASP A 273 -15.55 8.85 -9.44
C ASP A 273 -16.84 9.57 -9.02
N LYS A 274 -16.75 10.80 -8.51
CA LYS A 274 -17.93 11.60 -8.14
C LYS A 274 -18.76 11.95 -9.37
N LEU A 275 -18.12 12.35 -10.47
CA LEU A 275 -18.80 12.66 -11.72
C LEU A 275 -19.46 11.39 -12.30
N MET A 276 -18.72 10.28 -12.34
CA MET A 276 -19.25 9.00 -12.81
C MET A 276 -20.47 8.56 -12.00
N ALA A 277 -20.45 8.70 -10.67
CA ALA A 277 -21.59 8.37 -9.81
C ALA A 277 -22.83 9.26 -10.10
N SER A 278 -22.61 10.55 -10.32
CA SER A 278 -23.68 11.50 -10.69
C SER A 278 -24.28 11.17 -12.06
N GLN A 279 -23.41 10.92 -13.05
CA GLN A 279 -23.83 10.51 -14.40
C GLN A 279 -24.60 9.19 -14.38
N TYR A 280 -24.13 8.21 -13.63
CA TYR A 280 -24.81 6.93 -13.45
C TYR A 280 -26.24 7.13 -12.91
N SER A 281 -26.39 7.94 -11.87
CA SER A 281 -27.70 8.26 -11.27
C SER A 281 -28.64 8.96 -12.25
N SER A 282 -28.09 9.89 -13.06
CA SER A 282 -28.83 10.57 -14.12
C SER A 282 -29.29 9.60 -15.21
N TYR A 283 -28.42 8.70 -15.68
CA TYR A 283 -28.77 7.70 -16.68
C TYR A 283 -29.80 6.70 -16.15
N ALA A 284 -29.68 6.24 -14.90
CA ALA A 284 -30.68 5.37 -14.28
C ALA A 284 -32.08 6.03 -14.29
N SER A 285 -32.15 7.33 -14.00
CA SER A 285 -33.40 8.09 -14.02
C SER A 285 -33.98 8.20 -15.45
N LYS A 286 -33.14 8.50 -16.44
CA LYS A 286 -33.55 8.55 -17.86
C LYS A 286 -34.07 7.19 -18.35
N ILE A 287 -33.41 6.10 -17.97
CA ILE A 287 -33.83 4.73 -18.30
C ILE A 287 -35.20 4.44 -17.67
N PHE A 288 -35.40 4.79 -16.40
CA PHE A 288 -36.68 4.62 -15.73
C PHE A 288 -37.82 5.35 -16.44
N ASP A 289 -37.63 6.61 -16.82
CA ASP A 289 -38.63 7.40 -17.53
C ASP A 289 -38.93 6.86 -18.95
N ALA A 290 -37.88 6.42 -19.66
CA ALA A 290 -38.02 5.80 -20.96
C ALA A 290 -38.81 4.48 -20.88
N THR A 291 -38.50 3.62 -19.90
CA THR A 291 -39.22 2.36 -19.66
C THR A 291 -40.68 2.62 -19.30
N ARG A 292 -40.96 3.61 -18.44
CA ARG A 292 -42.34 4.01 -18.12
C ARG A 292 -43.10 4.44 -19.38
N THR A 293 -42.46 5.24 -20.24
CA THR A 293 -43.05 5.71 -21.49
C THR A 293 -43.29 4.56 -22.48
N LEU A 294 -42.35 3.63 -22.58
CA LEU A 294 -42.45 2.45 -23.43
C LEU A 294 -43.63 1.55 -22.99
N ASN A 295 -43.75 1.27 -21.70
CA ASN A 295 -44.84 0.48 -21.14
C ASN A 295 -46.21 1.15 -21.41
N ALA A 296 -46.31 2.47 -21.23
CA ALA A 296 -47.54 3.20 -21.53
C ALA A 296 -47.94 3.12 -23.01
N LYS A 297 -46.97 3.14 -23.94
CA LYS A 297 -47.23 2.91 -25.37
C LYS A 297 -47.67 1.47 -25.64
N GLN A 298 -47.00 0.49 -25.04
CA GLN A 298 -47.35 -0.93 -25.17
C GLN A 298 -48.78 -1.19 -24.70
N ASP A 299 -49.19 -0.65 -23.56
CA ASP A 299 -50.57 -0.73 -23.05
C ASP A 299 -51.57 -0.08 -24.02
N ASN A 300 -51.22 1.05 -24.64
CA ASN A 300 -52.08 1.68 -25.65
C ASN A 300 -52.26 0.78 -26.88
N TYR A 301 -51.17 0.19 -27.38
CA TYR A 301 -51.23 -0.74 -28.51
C TYR A 301 -52.01 -2.00 -28.18
N TYR A 302 -51.85 -2.58 -26.98
CA TYR A 302 -52.68 -3.71 -26.55
C TYR A 302 -54.17 -3.35 -26.49
N LYS A 303 -54.52 -2.15 -25.99
CA LYS A 303 -55.91 -1.67 -26.00
C LYS A 303 -56.45 -1.51 -27.42
N LYS A 304 -55.65 -1.00 -28.36
CA LYS A 304 -56.04 -0.88 -29.78
C LYS A 304 -56.21 -2.25 -30.43
N PHE A 305 -55.29 -3.19 -30.18
CA PHE A 305 -55.34 -4.55 -30.69
C PHE A 305 -56.57 -5.29 -30.16
N ALA A 306 -56.85 -5.23 -28.86
CA ALA A 306 -58.05 -5.84 -28.27
C ALA A 306 -59.36 -5.25 -28.84
N ARG A 307 -59.40 -3.94 -29.12
CA ARG A 307 -60.55 -3.32 -29.82
C ARG A 307 -60.69 -3.83 -31.25
N MET A 308 -59.59 -3.97 -31.97
CA MET A 308 -59.56 -4.50 -33.34
C MET A 308 -60.01 -5.97 -33.36
N GLU A 309 -59.53 -6.80 -32.44
CA GLU A 309 -59.93 -8.20 -32.27
C GLU A 309 -61.44 -8.31 -32.02
N LYS A 310 -61.99 -7.48 -31.12
CA LYS A 310 -63.44 -7.41 -30.87
C LYS A 310 -64.23 -6.99 -32.11
N ALA A 311 -63.76 -5.98 -32.85
CA ALA A 311 -64.40 -5.53 -34.08
C ALA A 311 -64.35 -6.61 -35.18
N MET A 312 -63.24 -7.32 -35.34
CA MET A 312 -63.13 -8.45 -36.26
C MET A 312 -64.07 -9.60 -35.89
N ALA A 313 -64.16 -9.95 -34.60
CA ALA A 313 -65.11 -10.95 -34.14
C ALA A 313 -66.57 -10.56 -34.45
N GLN A 314 -66.92 -9.28 -34.29
CA GLN A 314 -68.24 -8.75 -34.66
C GLN A 314 -68.48 -8.74 -36.17
N LEU A 315 -67.48 -8.38 -36.98
CA LEU A 315 -67.55 -8.44 -38.44
C LEU A 315 -67.75 -9.88 -38.93
N ASN A 316 -66.97 -10.83 -38.41
CA ASN A 316 -67.13 -12.26 -38.71
C ASN A 316 -68.52 -12.77 -38.31
N SER A 317 -69.03 -12.37 -37.14
CA SER A 317 -70.39 -12.71 -36.71
C SER A 317 -71.45 -12.14 -37.65
N THR A 318 -71.31 -10.88 -38.06
CA THR A 318 -72.23 -10.21 -38.99
C THR A 318 -72.17 -10.84 -40.39
N GLN A 319 -70.96 -11.15 -40.88
CA GLN A 319 -70.76 -11.85 -42.14
C GLN A 319 -71.40 -13.24 -42.14
N ASN A 320 -71.25 -13.99 -41.04
CA ASN A 320 -71.89 -15.30 -40.87
C ASN A 320 -73.42 -15.17 -40.82
N GLN A 321 -73.96 -14.15 -40.15
CA GLN A 321 -75.40 -13.87 -40.14
C GLN A 321 -75.93 -13.56 -41.55
N LEU A 322 -75.26 -12.67 -42.30
CA LEU A 322 -75.60 -12.35 -43.69
C LEU A 322 -75.53 -13.57 -44.60
N ALA A 323 -74.45 -14.36 -44.52
CA ALA A 323 -74.32 -15.61 -45.27
C ALA A 323 -75.43 -16.61 -44.93
N GLY A 324 -75.84 -16.68 -43.66
CA GLY A 324 -77.00 -17.47 -43.21
C GLY A 324 -78.31 -17.02 -43.87
N TYR A 325 -78.56 -15.71 -43.95
CA TYR A 325 -79.72 -15.15 -44.64
C TYR A 325 -79.73 -15.45 -46.15
N PHE A 326 -78.56 -15.49 -46.79
CA PHE A 326 -78.44 -15.81 -48.22
C PHE A 326 -78.50 -17.32 -48.53
N ASN A 327 -78.20 -18.19 -47.57
CA ASN A 327 -78.28 -19.65 -47.71
C ASN A 327 -79.66 -20.23 -47.34
N THR A 328 -80.58 -19.43 -46.79
CA THR A 328 -81.98 -19.84 -46.51
C THR A 328 -82.93 -19.55 -47.68
N LYS A 329 -82.66 -20.16 -48.84
CA LYS A 329 -83.65 -20.29 -49.93
C LYS A 329 -83.77 -21.72 -50.40
#